data_AF-A0A354UPZ7-F1
#
_entry.id   AF-A0A354UPZ7-F1
#
_cell.length_a   1.000
_cell.length_b   1.000
_cell.length_c   1.000
_cell.angle_alpha   90.00
_cell.angle_beta   90.00
_cell.angle_gamma   90.00
#
_symmetry.space_group_name_H-M   'P 1'
#
loop_
_entity.id
_entity.type
_entity.pdbx_description
1 polymer ?
#
loop_
_entity_poly.entity_id
_entity_poly.type
_entity_poly.pdbx_seq_one_letter_code
_entity_poly.pdbx_strand_id
1 'polypeptide(L)'
;MGKFVLKVALSTVAAIFAVLLLVYGFFALFLPAPLASFYENLGNYSGAVRLMKRAYDKSESEEDLKRLAELLCFKEENAELSAEYVTKYCDGESFKKYCKEEKDGQAYYDLMTASSVKSFYIVGKPDDALKKASEYLAYYSSSYPSGSSLRALMFAAADKKDKQTLAKILEKLNSFDLSSFTETEKATIEDDKQNIQIIIG
;
A
#
# COMPACT_ATOMS: atom_id res chain seq x y z
N MET A 1 50.04 -29.68 9.89
CA MET A 1 49.89 -28.59 8.91
C MET A 1 48.43 -28.23 8.63
N GLY A 2 47.51 -29.17 8.38
CA GLY A 2 46.09 -28.85 8.10
C GLY A 2 45.36 -28.01 9.16
N LYS A 3 45.62 -28.23 10.46
CA LYS A 3 45.01 -27.43 11.55
C LYS A 3 45.45 -25.96 11.56
N PHE A 4 46.65 -25.65 11.05
CA PHE A 4 47.16 -24.29 10.99
C PHE A 4 46.56 -23.53 9.81
N VAL A 5 46.52 -24.16 8.63
CA VAL A 5 45.87 -23.62 7.42
C VAL A 5 44.38 -23.34 7.68
N LEU A 6 43.69 -24.26 8.36
CA LEU A 6 42.27 -24.07 8.72
C LEU A 6 42.05 -22.88 9.66
N LYS A 7 42.92 -22.68 10.66
CA LYS A 7 42.83 -21.53 11.59
C LYS A 7 43.04 -20.20 10.87
N VAL A 8 44.04 -20.12 9.99
CA VAL A 8 44.33 -18.90 9.21
C VAL A 8 43.18 -18.60 8.24
N ALA A 9 42.66 -19.62 7.54
CA ALA A 9 41.51 -19.46 6.65
C ALA A 9 40.27 -18.96 7.41
N LEU A 10 39.97 -19.53 8.58
CA LEU A 10 38.87 -19.08 9.45
C LEU A 10 39.07 -17.63 9.92
N SER A 11 40.28 -17.24 10.32
CA SER A 11 40.55 -15.85 10.74
C SER A 11 40.39 -14.86 9.60
N THR A 12 40.83 -15.22 8.39
CA THR A 12 40.70 -14.36 7.21
C THR A 12 39.23 -14.19 6.81
N VAL A 13 38.46 -15.27 6.79
CA VAL A 13 37.01 -15.22 6.52
C VAL A 13 36.31 -14.37 7.57
N ALA A 14 36.63 -14.55 8.86
CA ALA A 14 36.06 -13.74 9.94
C ALA A 14 36.40 -12.24 9.79
N ALA A 15 37.64 -11.92 9.40
CA ALA A 15 38.05 -10.53 9.15
C ALA A 15 37.29 -9.91 7.97
N ILE A 16 37.10 -10.65 6.88
CA ILE A 16 36.31 -10.20 5.72
C ILE A 16 34.85 -9.95 6.14
N PHE A 17 34.24 -10.88 6.87
CA PHE A 17 32.88 -10.69 7.38
C PHE A 17 32.78 -9.47 8.30
N ALA A 18 33.75 -9.24 9.17
CA ALA A 18 33.76 -8.06 10.04
C ALA A 18 33.78 -6.76 9.22
N VAL A 19 34.63 -6.68 8.19
CA VAL A 19 34.67 -5.51 7.30
C VAL A 19 33.36 -5.33 6.53
N LEU A 20 32.79 -6.42 5.99
CA LEU A 20 31.50 -6.36 5.29
C LEU A 20 30.36 -5.89 6.20
N LEU A 21 30.33 -6.33 7.46
CA LEU A 21 29.35 -5.89 8.44
C LEU A 21 29.52 -4.41 8.80
N LEU A 22 30.75 -3.90 8.89
CA LEU A 22 31.02 -2.48 9.12
C LEU A 22 30.56 -1.63 7.94
N VAL A 23 30.87 -2.05 6.72
CA VAL A 23 30.42 -1.36 5.49
C VAL A 23 28.89 -1.38 5.41
N TYR A 24 28.26 -2.53 5.63
CA TYR A 24 26.81 -2.65 5.68
C TYR A 24 26.20 -1.73 6.75
N GLY A 25 26.76 -1.74 7.95
CA GLY A 25 26.33 -0.88 9.05
C GLY A 25 26.41 0.60 8.68
N PHE A 26 27.48 1.03 8.02
CA PHE A 26 27.61 2.39 7.50
C PHE A 26 26.47 2.74 6.53
N PHE A 27 26.22 1.91 5.52
CA PHE A 27 25.12 2.14 4.58
C PHE A 27 23.75 2.15 5.27
N ALA A 28 23.48 1.21 6.18
CA ALA A 28 22.20 1.12 6.89
C ALA A 28 21.91 2.33 7.79
N LEU A 29 22.94 3.02 8.29
CA LEU A 29 22.81 4.22 9.12
C LEU A 29 22.71 5.51 8.31
N PHE A 30 23.57 5.66 7.30
CA PHE A 30 23.73 6.93 6.59
C PHE A 30 22.95 6.99 5.27
N LEU A 31 22.81 5.85 4.60
CA LEU A 31 22.23 5.72 3.27
C LEU A 31 21.15 4.61 3.21
N PRO A 32 20.10 4.70 4.04
CA PRO A 32 19.06 3.67 4.11
C PRO A 32 18.28 3.50 2.79
N ALA A 33 17.99 4.57 2.03
CA ALA A 33 17.22 4.47 0.78
C ALA A 33 17.96 3.70 -0.34
N PRO A 34 19.25 3.98 -0.64
CA PRO A 34 20.02 3.14 -1.57
C PRO A 34 20.08 1.66 -1.16
N LEU A 35 20.19 1.40 0.15
CA LEU A 35 20.17 0.03 0.67
C LEU A 35 18.79 -0.61 0.53
N ALA A 36 17.69 0.14 0.65
CA ALA A 36 16.35 -0.36 0.38
C ALA A 36 16.22 -0.85 -1.07
N SER A 37 16.67 -0.05 -2.04
CA SER A 37 16.68 -0.44 -3.46
C SER A 37 17.54 -1.68 -3.72
N PHE A 38 18.67 -1.82 -3.03
CA PHE A 38 19.49 -3.03 -3.10
C PHE A 38 18.71 -4.28 -2.63
N TYR A 39 17.99 -4.19 -1.52
CA TYR A 39 17.17 -5.29 -1.00
C TYR A 39 16.00 -5.64 -1.91
N GLU A 40 15.35 -4.64 -2.49
CA GLU A 40 14.29 -4.82 -3.47
C GLU A 40 14.78 -5.55 -4.73
N ASN A 41 15.94 -5.15 -5.26
CA ASN A 41 16.56 -5.82 -6.41
C ASN A 41 16.93 -7.28 -6.14
N LEU A 42 17.12 -7.65 -4.87
CA LEU A 42 17.32 -9.04 -4.44
C LEU A 42 16.00 -9.79 -4.17
N GLY A 43 14.85 -9.16 -4.40
CA GLY A 43 13.52 -9.69 -4.09
C GLY A 43 13.16 -9.67 -2.60
N ASN A 44 13.99 -9.05 -1.74
CA ASN A 44 13.76 -8.93 -0.30
C ASN A 44 13.01 -7.63 0.03
N TYR A 45 11.74 -7.60 -0.35
CA TYR A 45 10.88 -6.44 -0.12
C TYR A 45 10.67 -6.10 1.36
N SER A 46 10.62 -7.08 2.27
CA SER A 46 10.46 -6.81 3.70
C SER A 46 11.66 -6.05 4.27
N GLY A 47 12.87 -6.37 3.80
CA GLY A 47 14.08 -5.61 4.10
C GLY A 47 14.06 -4.21 3.46
N ALA A 48 13.59 -4.11 2.22
CA ALA A 48 13.43 -2.84 1.51
C ALA A 48 12.47 -1.89 2.26
N VAL A 49 11.29 -2.37 2.65
CA VAL A 49 10.31 -1.60 3.43
C VAL A 49 10.91 -1.11 4.75
N ARG A 50 11.63 -1.96 5.48
CA ARG A 50 12.26 -1.57 6.77
C ARG A 50 13.27 -0.45 6.59
N LEU A 51 14.13 -0.56 5.58
CA LEU A 51 15.13 0.45 5.28
C LEU A 51 14.51 1.73 4.73
N MET A 52 13.48 1.61 3.90
CA MET A 52 12.78 2.76 3.34
C MET A 52 12.00 3.52 4.42
N LYS A 53 11.38 2.82 5.37
CA LYS A 53 10.78 3.44 6.55
C LYS A 53 11.82 4.24 7.33
N ARG A 54 13.01 3.66 7.56
CA ARG A 54 14.10 4.36 8.25
C ARG A 54 14.60 5.58 7.48
N ALA A 55 14.66 5.51 6.16
CA ALA A 55 15.00 6.66 5.33
C ALA A 55 13.98 7.78 5.51
N TYR A 56 12.69 7.45 5.42
CA TYR A 56 11.61 8.40 5.63
C TYR A 56 11.60 8.98 7.06
N ASP A 57 11.74 8.15 8.10
CA ASP A 57 11.79 8.61 9.50
C ASP A 57 12.97 9.58 9.74
N LYS A 58 14.01 9.55 8.90
CA LYS A 58 15.19 10.43 9.02
C LYS A 58 15.04 11.72 8.21
N SER A 59 14.49 11.63 7.00
CA SER A 59 14.41 12.76 6.07
C SER A 59 13.08 13.52 6.17
N GLU A 60 12.01 12.82 6.56
CA GLU A 60 10.61 13.23 6.44
C GLU A 60 10.23 13.73 5.05
N SER A 61 11.00 13.35 4.01
CA SER A 61 10.83 13.87 2.66
C SER A 61 9.65 13.21 1.94
N GLU A 62 9.00 13.97 1.06
CA GLU A 62 7.90 13.43 0.25
C GLU A 62 8.38 12.33 -0.71
N GLU A 63 9.60 12.46 -1.25
CA GLU A 63 10.18 11.45 -2.13
C GLU A 63 10.34 10.11 -1.40
N ASP A 64 10.84 10.13 -0.16
CA ASP A 64 10.98 8.93 0.64
C ASP A 64 9.62 8.36 1.06
N LEU A 65 8.64 9.21 1.35
CA LEU A 65 7.26 8.80 1.64
C LEU A 65 6.62 8.12 0.44
N LYS A 66 6.74 8.71 -0.75
CA LYS A 66 6.26 8.14 -2.01
C LYS A 66 6.88 6.76 -2.21
N ARG A 67 8.21 6.65 -2.07
CA ARG A 67 8.91 5.39 -2.30
C ARG A 67 8.49 4.31 -1.31
N LEU A 68 8.33 4.68 -0.03
CA LEU A 68 7.82 3.78 1.00
C LEU A 68 6.39 3.31 0.68
N ALA A 69 5.51 4.23 0.30
CA ALA A 69 4.12 3.92 -0.03
C ALA A 69 4.02 2.96 -1.24
N GLU A 70 4.82 3.18 -2.28
CA GLU A 70 4.90 2.27 -3.44
C GLU A 70 5.34 0.86 -3.02
N LEU A 71 6.39 0.73 -2.20
CA LEU A 71 6.85 -0.57 -1.70
C LEU A 71 5.76 -1.29 -0.89
N LEU A 72 4.99 -0.54 -0.09
CA LEU A 72 3.91 -1.08 0.72
C LEU A 72 2.72 -1.55 -0.12
N CYS A 73 2.43 -0.92 -1.25
CA CYS A 73 1.36 -1.36 -2.16
C CYS A 73 1.61 -2.73 -2.78
N PHE A 74 2.87 -3.16 -2.92
CA PHE A 74 3.20 -4.49 -3.46
C PHE A 74 3.26 -5.58 -2.38
N LYS A 75 3.04 -5.26 -1.10
CA LYS A 75 3.22 -6.18 0.03
C LYS A 75 2.08 -6.09 1.04
N GLU A 76 1.07 -6.94 0.84
CA GLU A 76 -0.11 -7.04 1.72
C GLU A 76 0.23 -7.41 3.18
N GLU A 77 1.38 -8.06 3.41
CA GLU A 77 1.85 -8.47 4.74
C GLU A 77 2.13 -7.30 5.71
N ASN A 78 2.24 -6.06 5.20
CA ASN A 78 2.53 -4.86 6.01
C ASN A 78 1.31 -3.93 6.14
N ALA A 79 0.12 -4.49 6.41
CA ALA A 79 -1.12 -3.72 6.47
C ALA A 79 -1.07 -2.55 7.47
N GLU A 80 -0.43 -2.71 8.64
CA GLU A 80 -0.29 -1.61 9.62
C GLU A 80 0.50 -0.43 9.06
N LEU A 81 1.66 -0.71 8.45
CA LEU A 81 2.49 0.32 7.82
C LEU A 81 1.78 0.93 6.60
N SER A 82 1.05 0.12 5.82
CA SER A 82 0.29 0.62 4.68
C SER A 82 -0.82 1.58 5.11
N ALA A 83 -1.59 1.23 6.15
CA ALA A 83 -2.65 2.08 6.69
C ALA A 83 -2.12 3.41 7.27
N GLU A 84 -0.84 3.46 7.64
CA GLU A 84 -0.19 4.70 8.07
C GLU A 84 0.41 5.48 6.88
N TYR A 85 1.40 4.90 6.20
CA TYR A 85 2.25 5.61 5.27
C TYR A 85 1.65 5.75 3.87
N VAL A 86 0.90 4.76 3.39
CA VAL A 86 0.19 4.90 2.09
C VAL A 86 -0.92 5.93 2.23
N THR A 87 -1.67 5.91 3.34
CA THR A 87 -2.68 6.93 3.63
C THR A 87 -2.06 8.32 3.76
N LYS A 88 -0.95 8.45 4.51
CA LYS A 88 -0.22 9.71 4.65
C LYS A 88 0.20 10.28 3.29
N TYR A 89 0.66 9.42 2.38
CA TYR A 89 1.00 9.82 1.02
C TYR A 89 -0.25 10.24 0.23
N CYS A 90 -1.31 9.43 0.25
CA CYS A 90 -2.55 9.68 -0.48
C CYS A 90 -3.27 10.97 -0.04
N ASP A 91 -3.15 11.33 1.23
CA ASP A 91 -3.78 12.53 1.78
C ASP A 91 -3.00 13.82 1.41
N GLY A 92 -1.77 13.69 0.90
CA GLY A 92 -0.91 14.79 0.49
C GLY A 92 -1.41 15.54 -0.76
N GLU A 93 -1.30 16.86 -0.75
CA GLU A 93 -1.75 17.72 -1.86
C GLU A 93 -0.93 17.51 -3.14
N SER A 94 0.36 17.24 -3.02
CA SER A 94 1.27 16.95 -4.12
C SER A 94 0.93 15.64 -4.82
N PHE A 95 0.61 14.58 -4.07
CA PHE A 95 0.11 13.33 -4.64
C PHE A 95 -1.18 13.54 -5.43
N LYS A 96 -2.16 14.21 -4.81
CA LYS A 96 -3.43 14.57 -5.45
C LYS A 96 -3.19 15.32 -6.76
N LYS A 97 -2.37 16.38 -6.71
CA LYS A 97 -2.02 17.20 -7.88
C LYS A 97 -1.39 16.36 -8.99
N TYR A 98 -0.38 15.54 -8.65
CA TYR A 98 0.27 14.63 -9.61
C TYR A 98 -0.76 13.72 -10.30
N CYS A 99 -1.66 13.11 -9.53
CA CYS A 99 -2.64 12.20 -10.08
C CYS A 99 -3.63 12.88 -11.05
N LYS A 100 -3.91 14.18 -10.88
CA LYS A 100 -4.78 14.95 -11.81
C LYS A 100 -4.07 15.40 -13.08
N GLU A 101 -2.79 15.68 -13.00
CA GLU A 101 -2.03 16.29 -14.11
C GLU A 101 -1.41 15.24 -15.05
N GLU A 102 -1.07 14.06 -14.53
CA GLU A 102 -0.38 13.02 -15.29
C GLU A 102 -1.33 12.09 -16.04
N LYS A 103 -0.87 11.62 -17.20
CA LYS A 103 -1.65 10.74 -18.10
C LYS A 103 -2.16 9.48 -17.40
N ASP A 104 -1.32 8.86 -16.56
CA ASP A 104 -1.64 7.63 -15.83
C ASP A 104 -2.00 7.89 -14.35
N GLY A 105 -2.25 9.16 -14.01
CA GLY A 105 -2.43 9.61 -12.63
C GLY A 105 -3.67 9.02 -11.95
N GLN A 106 -4.79 8.85 -12.68
CA GLN A 106 -5.99 8.21 -12.14
C GLN A 106 -5.75 6.74 -11.79
N ALA A 107 -5.05 5.98 -12.64
CA ALA A 107 -4.74 4.58 -12.36
C ALA A 107 -3.79 4.44 -11.16
N TYR A 108 -2.82 5.34 -11.02
CA TYR A 108 -1.94 5.40 -9.85
C TYR A 108 -2.73 5.76 -8.58
N TYR A 109 -3.67 6.69 -8.66
CA TYR A 109 -4.54 7.04 -7.55
C TYR A 109 -5.40 5.87 -7.09
N ASP A 110 -6.06 5.19 -8.02
CA ASP A 110 -6.89 4.01 -7.75
C ASP A 110 -6.08 2.92 -7.06
N LEU A 111 -4.87 2.63 -7.55
CA LEU A 111 -3.96 1.65 -6.93
C LEU A 111 -3.61 2.01 -5.48
N MET A 112 -3.15 3.23 -5.23
CA MET A 112 -2.67 3.66 -3.91
C MET A 112 -3.81 3.75 -2.91
N THR A 113 -4.96 4.29 -3.32
CA THR A 113 -6.13 4.44 -2.44
C THR A 113 -6.81 3.09 -2.16
N ALA A 114 -6.85 2.17 -3.12
CA ALA A 114 -7.31 0.80 -2.89
C ALA A 114 -6.42 0.07 -1.87
N SER A 115 -5.10 0.20 -1.99
CA SER A 115 -4.13 -0.35 -1.02
C SER A 115 -4.35 0.23 0.38
N SER A 116 -4.52 1.55 0.48
CA SER A 116 -4.81 2.24 1.75
C SER A 116 -6.12 1.75 2.39
N VAL A 117 -7.19 1.58 1.62
CA VAL A 117 -8.48 1.16 2.16
C VAL A 117 -8.44 -0.31 2.58
N LYS A 118 -7.84 -1.17 1.76
CA LYS A 118 -7.66 -2.59 2.08
C LYS A 118 -6.82 -2.76 3.34
N SER A 119 -5.80 -1.94 3.54
CA SER A 119 -4.96 -2.03 4.73
C SER A 119 -5.71 -1.65 6.01
N PHE A 120 -6.53 -0.59 6.02
CA PHE A 120 -7.43 -0.28 7.14
C PHE A 120 -8.36 -1.46 7.47
N TYR A 121 -8.92 -2.10 6.45
CA TYR A 121 -9.78 -3.27 6.65
C TYR A 121 -9.03 -4.46 7.26
N ILE A 122 -7.82 -4.75 6.77
CA ILE A 122 -6.99 -5.86 7.29
C ILE A 122 -6.62 -5.65 8.76
N VAL A 123 -6.31 -4.41 9.17
CA VAL A 123 -5.97 -4.09 10.57
C VAL A 123 -7.19 -3.96 11.50
N GLY A 124 -8.37 -4.41 11.05
CA GLY A 124 -9.58 -4.46 11.88
C GLY A 124 -10.27 -3.11 12.04
N LYS A 125 -10.09 -2.17 11.11
CA LYS A 125 -10.72 -0.85 11.11
C LYS A 125 -11.66 -0.66 9.91
N PRO A 126 -12.75 -1.45 9.79
CA PRO A 126 -13.65 -1.41 8.62
C PRO A 126 -14.38 -0.07 8.46
N ASP A 127 -14.70 0.62 9.56
CA ASP A 127 -15.36 1.93 9.51
C ASP A 127 -14.42 3.03 8.97
N ASP A 128 -13.15 3.01 9.37
CA ASP A 128 -12.13 3.91 8.82
C ASP A 128 -11.89 3.61 7.34
N ALA A 129 -11.87 2.32 6.97
CA ALA A 129 -11.74 1.89 5.58
C ALA A 129 -12.90 2.43 4.70
N LEU A 130 -14.14 2.30 5.16
CA LEU A 130 -15.32 2.80 4.44
C LEU A 130 -15.33 4.33 4.33
N LYS A 131 -14.95 5.01 5.42
CA LYS A 131 -14.80 6.47 5.43
C LYS A 131 -13.77 6.92 4.39
N LYS A 132 -12.58 6.31 4.40
CA LYS A 132 -11.51 6.62 3.44
C LYS A 132 -11.90 6.30 2.00
N ALA A 133 -12.54 5.15 1.76
CA ALA A 133 -13.07 4.81 0.44
C ALA A 133 -14.05 5.88 -0.08
N SER A 134 -14.91 6.39 0.80
CA SER A 134 -15.87 7.45 0.47
C SER A 134 -15.20 8.79 0.18
N GLU A 135 -14.18 9.18 0.97
CA GLU A 135 -13.39 10.38 0.73
C GLU A 135 -12.65 10.31 -0.61
N TYR A 136 -12.04 9.16 -0.90
CA TYR A 136 -11.27 8.97 -2.13
C TYR A 136 -12.15 8.96 -3.38
N LEU A 137 -13.38 8.44 -3.28
CA LEU A 137 -14.36 8.48 -4.38
C LEU A 137 -14.76 9.92 -4.74
N ALA A 138 -14.82 10.82 -3.76
CA ALA A 138 -15.21 12.21 -3.99
C ALA A 138 -14.14 13.02 -4.76
N TYR A 139 -12.89 12.54 -4.81
CA TYR A 139 -11.74 13.29 -5.34
C TYR A 139 -11.78 13.50 -6.87
N TYR A 140 -12.13 12.47 -7.63
CA TYR A 140 -12.19 12.52 -9.10
C TYR A 140 -13.54 12.98 -9.64
N SER A 141 -14.45 13.47 -8.79
CA SER A 141 -15.89 13.66 -9.06
C SER A 141 -16.58 12.34 -9.39
N SER A 142 -17.76 12.10 -8.79
CA SER A 142 -18.73 10.99 -8.97
C SER A 142 -18.41 9.88 -9.98
N SER A 143 -17.22 9.31 -9.92
CA SER A 143 -16.77 8.27 -10.81
C SER A 143 -16.67 7.04 -9.94
N TYR A 144 -17.30 5.96 -10.39
CA TYR A 144 -17.21 4.66 -9.74
C TYR A 144 -16.38 3.75 -10.65
N PRO A 145 -15.08 4.04 -10.84
CA PRO A 145 -14.24 3.27 -11.75
C PRO A 145 -14.13 1.84 -11.24
N SER A 146 -13.82 0.93 -12.15
CA SER A 146 -13.60 -0.49 -11.82
C SER A 146 -12.52 -0.68 -10.76
N GLY A 147 -11.53 0.23 -10.68
CA GLY A 147 -10.45 0.26 -9.70
C GLY A 147 -10.74 1.04 -8.42
N SER A 148 -11.99 1.47 -8.18
CA SER A 148 -12.30 2.32 -7.03
C SER A 148 -11.96 1.64 -5.69
N SER A 149 -11.51 2.46 -4.74
CA SER A 149 -11.17 1.98 -3.40
C SER A 149 -12.37 1.40 -2.64
N LEU A 150 -13.60 1.81 -2.97
CA LEU A 150 -14.82 1.20 -2.43
C LEU A 150 -15.02 -0.24 -2.92
N ARG A 151 -14.71 -0.52 -4.20
CA ARG A 151 -14.72 -1.90 -4.73
C ARG A 151 -13.62 -2.75 -4.11
N ALA A 152 -12.44 -2.19 -3.91
CA ALA A 152 -11.36 -2.89 -3.21
C ALA A 152 -11.79 -3.33 -1.80
N LEU A 153 -12.49 -2.46 -1.06
CA LEU A 153 -13.08 -2.80 0.24
C LEU A 153 -14.15 -3.88 0.12
N MET A 154 -15.06 -3.75 -0.85
CA MET A 154 -16.11 -4.73 -1.11
C MET A 154 -15.53 -6.12 -1.36
N PHE A 155 -14.52 -6.25 -2.22
CA PHE A 155 -13.87 -7.54 -2.50
C PHE A 155 -13.16 -8.10 -1.27
N ALA A 156 -12.47 -7.26 -0.50
CA ALA A 156 -11.82 -7.69 0.74
C ALA A 156 -12.83 -8.19 1.80
N ALA A 157 -13.97 -7.51 1.93
CA ALA A 157 -15.06 -7.92 2.83
C ALA A 157 -15.79 -9.17 2.34
N ALA A 158 -16.01 -9.28 1.02
CA ALA A 158 -16.63 -10.44 0.38
C ALA A 158 -15.80 -11.71 0.57
N ASP A 159 -14.48 -11.64 0.38
CA ASP A 159 -13.56 -12.77 0.58
C ASP A 159 -13.64 -13.31 2.02
N LYS A 160 -13.74 -12.39 3.00
CA LYS A 160 -13.92 -12.74 4.42
C LYS A 160 -15.37 -13.06 4.83
N LYS A 161 -16.33 -12.97 3.91
CA LYS A 161 -17.78 -13.09 4.17
C LYS A 161 -18.26 -12.17 5.30
N ASP A 162 -17.68 -10.98 5.39
CA ASP A 162 -18.01 -9.98 6.41
C ASP A 162 -19.32 -9.27 6.06
N LYS A 163 -20.43 -9.91 6.44
CA LYS A 163 -21.78 -9.41 6.17
C LYS A 163 -22.04 -8.01 6.74
N GLN A 164 -21.41 -7.66 7.87
CA GLN A 164 -21.60 -6.35 8.49
C GLN A 164 -20.97 -5.23 7.66
N THR A 165 -19.72 -5.42 7.24
CA THR A 165 -19.03 -4.45 6.38
C THR A 165 -19.71 -4.36 5.01
N LEU A 166 -20.10 -5.49 4.43
CA LEU A 166 -20.84 -5.53 3.17
C LEU A 166 -22.19 -4.79 3.25
N ALA A 167 -22.93 -4.92 4.35
CA ALA A 167 -24.19 -4.20 4.55
C ALA A 167 -23.99 -2.67 4.56
N LYS A 168 -22.92 -2.19 5.20
CA LYS A 168 -22.57 -0.76 5.20
C LYS A 168 -22.15 -0.26 3.82
N ILE A 169 -21.45 -1.09 3.04
CA ILE A 169 -21.12 -0.76 1.64
C ILE A 169 -22.40 -0.69 0.80
N LEU A 170 -23.33 -1.64 0.96
CA LEU A 170 -24.61 -1.64 0.25
C LEU A 170 -25.43 -0.37 0.56
N GLU A 171 -25.49 0.04 1.83
CA GLU A 171 -26.13 1.29 2.24
C GLU A 171 -25.49 2.50 1.53
N LYS A 172 -24.16 2.52 1.45
CA LYS A 172 -23.43 3.57 0.74
C LYS A 172 -23.77 3.59 -0.76
N LEU A 173 -23.77 2.43 -1.43
CA LEU A 173 -24.14 2.34 -2.85
C LEU A 173 -25.59 2.75 -3.11
N ASN A 174 -26.50 2.49 -2.17
CA ASN A 174 -27.90 2.92 -2.26
C ASN A 174 -28.09 4.43 -2.05
N SER A 175 -27.14 5.09 -1.38
CA SER A 175 -27.16 6.54 -1.18
C SER A 175 -26.70 7.34 -2.42
N PHE A 176 -26.14 6.68 -3.44
CA PHE A 176 -25.67 7.36 -4.63
C PHE A 176 -26.84 7.90 -5.47
N ASP A 177 -26.74 9.17 -5.86
CA ASP A 177 -27.55 9.71 -6.94
C ASP A 177 -26.99 9.21 -8.26
N LEU A 178 -27.64 8.19 -8.82
CA LEU A 178 -27.19 7.57 -10.08
C LEU A 178 -27.20 8.56 -11.26
N SER A 179 -27.92 9.67 -11.19
CA SER A 179 -27.98 10.65 -12.29
C SER A 179 -26.63 11.29 -12.62
N SER A 180 -25.68 11.30 -11.68
CA SER A 180 -24.34 11.84 -11.89
C SER A 180 -23.33 10.85 -12.50
N PHE A 181 -23.73 9.60 -12.75
CA PHE A 181 -22.84 8.53 -13.23
C PHE A 181 -23.11 8.19 -14.70
N THR A 182 -22.08 7.70 -15.39
CA THR A 182 -22.23 7.12 -16.73
C THR A 182 -23.04 5.82 -16.70
N GLU A 183 -23.61 5.39 -17.83
CA GLU A 183 -24.37 4.13 -17.90
C GLU A 183 -23.53 2.91 -17.51
N THR A 184 -22.24 2.90 -17.86
CA THR A 184 -21.30 1.83 -17.47
C THR A 184 -21.10 1.78 -15.96
N GLU A 185 -20.97 2.94 -15.30
CA GLU A 185 -20.81 3.02 -13.85
C GLU A 185 -22.09 2.65 -13.13
N LYS A 186 -23.26 3.08 -13.62
CA LYS A 186 -24.56 2.64 -13.10
C LYS A 186 -24.69 1.12 -13.13
N ALA A 187 -24.38 0.50 -14.27
CA ALA A 187 -24.40 -0.95 -14.40
C ALA A 187 -23.43 -1.64 -13.43
N THR A 188 -22.24 -1.06 -13.23
CA THR A 188 -21.24 -1.58 -12.27
C THR A 188 -21.73 -1.46 -10.83
N ILE A 189 -22.35 -0.34 -10.46
CA ILE A 189 -22.93 -0.12 -9.12
C ILE A 189 -24.05 -1.14 -8.87
N GLU A 190 -24.95 -1.35 -9.83
CA GLU A 190 -26.05 -2.30 -9.70
C GLU A 190 -25.56 -3.76 -9.62
N ASP A 191 -24.54 -4.14 -10.40
CA ASP A 191 -23.90 -5.45 -10.30
C ASP A 191 -23.26 -5.67 -8.92
N ASP A 192 -22.49 -4.68 -8.43
CA ASP A 192 -21.89 -4.73 -7.10
C ASP A 192 -22.96 -4.84 -6.00
N LYS A 193 -24.09 -4.11 -6.10
CA LYS A 193 -25.23 -4.24 -5.16
C LYS A 193 -25.80 -5.66 -5.16
N GLN A 194 -26.05 -6.24 -6.33
CA GLN A 194 -26.58 -7.61 -6.45
C GLN A 194 -25.61 -8.64 -5.86
N ASN A 195 -24.31 -8.51 -6.18
CA ASN A 195 -23.27 -9.38 -5.64
C ASN A 195 -23.22 -9.32 -4.10
N ILE A 196 -23.30 -8.12 -3.52
CA ILE A 196 -23.37 -7.96 -2.07
C ILE A 196 -24.63 -8.64 -1.49
N GLN A 197 -25.79 -8.45 -2.11
CA GLN A 197 -27.04 -9.06 -1.64
C GLN A 197 -26.99 -10.59 -1.65
N ILE A 198 -26.36 -11.20 -2.67
CA ILE A 198 -26.15 -12.66 -2.74
C ILE A 198 -25.28 -13.16 -1.58
N ILE A 199 -24.25 -12.41 -1.18
CA ILE A 199 -23.35 -12.80 -0.09
C ILE A 199 -23.99 -12.59 1.29
N ILE A 200 -24.78 -11.52 1.45
CA ILE A 200 -25.47 -11.21 2.71
C ILE A 200 -26.69 -12.12 2.93
N GLY A 201 -27.39 -12.50 1.85
CA GLY A 201 -28.45 -13.52 1.87
C GLY A 201 -28.03 -14.83 2.52
#